data_AF-A0A4S4AS46-F1
#
_entry.id   AF-A0A4S4AS46-F1
#
_cell.length_a   1.000
_cell.length_b   1.000
_cell.length_c   1.000
_cell.angle_alpha   90.00
_cell.angle_beta   90.00
_cell.angle_gamma   90.00
#
_symmetry.space_group_name_H-M   'P 1'
#
loop_
_entity.id
_entity.type
_entity.pdbx_description
1 polymer ?
#
loop_
_entity_poly.entity_id
_entity_poly.type
_entity_poly.pdbx_seq_one_letter_code
_entity_poly.pdbx_strand_id
1 'polypeptide(L)'
;MFIQSGYGVQAYSASSKIALQQSNDVTKAVPANLSKNSASANTTEQVTLSSAGKKLAASGNNATQPRTPAQERLIMAASSSRQSAEKIASDIAYAPSGIIYDISNTGGGEEVRTLATSGRIIDDEFKARFNSEAAAIDAQRRAIYESETAKGTDPLQILTMMIDFTNTQSKDYLEASGWGYQGSSPP
;
A
#
# COMPACT_ATOMS: atom_id res chain seq x y z
N MET A 1 -38.99 14.17 -27.68
CA MET A 1 -38.04 13.17 -27.16
C MET A 1 -36.83 13.93 -26.65
N PHE A 2 -36.75 14.10 -25.33
CA PHE A 2 -35.64 14.73 -24.63
C PHE A 2 -35.46 13.92 -23.34
N ILE A 3 -34.39 13.13 -23.25
CA ILE A 3 -34.04 12.38 -22.03
C ILE A 3 -32.89 13.13 -21.37
N GLN A 4 -33.23 13.87 -20.32
CA GLN A 4 -32.28 14.50 -19.41
C GLN A 4 -32.24 13.65 -18.14
N SER A 5 -31.24 12.79 -18.03
CA SER A 5 -31.01 11.99 -16.82
C SER A 5 -30.01 12.72 -15.93
N GLY A 6 -30.52 13.39 -14.89
CA GLY A 6 -29.71 13.96 -13.81
C GLY A 6 -29.24 12.86 -12.86
N TYR A 7 -27.93 12.76 -12.67
CA TYR A 7 -27.34 11.94 -11.62
C TYR A 7 -27.43 12.70 -10.30
N GLY A 8 -28.42 12.36 -9.47
CA GLY A 8 -28.47 12.75 -8.05
C GLY A 8 -27.67 11.74 -7.22
N VAL A 9 -26.56 12.17 -6.63
CA VAL A 9 -25.82 11.36 -5.64
C VAL A 9 -26.54 11.49 -4.31
N GLN A 10 -27.10 10.37 -3.84
CA GLN A 10 -27.76 10.25 -2.55
C GLN A 10 -26.73 10.41 -1.42
N ALA A 11 -26.98 11.39 -0.52
CA ALA A 11 -26.26 11.52 0.73
C ALA A 11 -26.70 10.40 1.69
N TYR A 12 -25.77 9.55 2.13
CA TYR A 12 -26.02 8.58 3.19
C TYR A 12 -25.95 9.29 4.55
N SER A 13 -27.10 9.42 5.19
CA SER A 13 -27.26 9.84 6.59
C SER A 13 -26.86 8.71 7.54
N ALA A 14 -25.79 8.89 8.31
CA ALA A 14 -25.43 8.01 9.42
C ALA A 14 -26.43 8.20 10.58
N SER A 15 -27.24 7.18 10.85
CA SER A 15 -28.16 7.15 11.99
C SER A 15 -27.45 6.55 13.20
N SER A 16 -27.04 7.38 14.17
CA SER A 16 -26.66 6.93 15.51
C SER A 16 -27.92 6.69 16.34
N LYS A 17 -28.22 5.42 16.64
CA LYS A 17 -29.31 5.04 17.56
C LYS A 17 -28.85 5.26 19.00
N ILE A 18 -29.27 6.36 19.62
CA ILE A 18 -29.32 6.48 21.09
C ILE A 18 -30.77 6.17 21.49
N ALA A 19 -30.96 5.08 22.23
CA ALA A 19 -32.24 4.77 22.85
C ALA A 19 -32.41 5.60 24.13
N LEU A 20 -33.49 6.38 24.20
CA LEU A 20 -33.99 7.06 25.39
C LEU A 20 -34.49 6.04 26.42
N GLN A 21 -34.29 6.35 27.71
CA GLN A 21 -35.26 6.00 28.74
C GLN A 21 -35.52 7.25 29.61
N GLN A 22 -36.76 7.73 29.56
CA GLN A 22 -37.30 8.87 30.32
C GLN A 22 -37.69 8.46 31.74
N SER A 23 -37.47 9.36 32.71
CA SER A 23 -38.50 9.78 33.69
C SER A 23 -38.05 11.02 34.46
N ASN A 24 -38.95 12.00 34.58
CA ASN A 24 -38.79 13.31 35.26
C ASN A 24 -38.91 13.20 36.79
N ASP A 25 -38.17 13.98 37.57
CA ASP A 25 -38.71 14.99 38.53
C ASP A 25 -37.61 15.76 39.31
N VAL A 26 -38.02 16.90 39.88
CA VAL A 26 -37.27 18.07 40.41
C VAL A 26 -36.56 17.85 41.78
N THR A 27 -35.31 18.31 41.96
CA THR A 27 -34.80 19.19 43.07
C THR A 27 -33.26 19.23 43.22
N LYS A 28 -32.79 20.34 43.80
CA LYS A 28 -31.45 20.91 43.99
C LYS A 28 -30.58 20.22 45.07
N ALA A 29 -29.31 19.90 44.77
CA ALA A 29 -28.16 19.93 45.71
C ALA A 29 -26.80 19.65 45.01
N VAL A 30 -25.76 20.40 45.40
CA VAL A 30 -24.31 20.17 45.23
C VAL A 30 -23.76 20.00 46.67
N PRO A 31 -22.61 19.34 47.01
CA PRO A 31 -21.53 18.75 46.20
C PRO A 31 -21.15 17.30 46.57
N ALA A 32 -20.37 16.61 45.73
CA ALA A 32 -19.34 15.68 46.21
C ALA A 32 -18.22 15.51 45.16
N ASN A 33 -17.01 15.78 45.64
CA ASN A 33 -15.73 15.67 44.98
C ASN A 33 -15.33 14.19 44.84
N LEU A 34 -15.11 13.72 43.61
CA LEU A 34 -14.26 12.56 43.32
C LEU A 34 -13.31 12.93 42.19
N SER A 35 -12.25 13.64 42.58
CA SER A 35 -10.97 13.61 41.91
C SER A 35 -10.50 12.16 41.72
N LYS A 36 -10.29 11.72 40.47
CA LYS A 36 -8.97 11.26 40.00
C LYS A 36 -9.00 10.73 38.57
N ASN A 37 -7.90 11.05 37.89
CA ASN A 37 -7.30 10.39 36.74
C ASN A 37 -7.76 10.83 35.35
N SER A 38 -7.05 11.87 34.90
CA SER A 38 -6.45 11.99 33.58
C SER A 38 -6.33 10.64 32.85
N ALA A 39 -7.11 10.48 31.77
CA ALA A 39 -6.79 9.54 30.72
C ALA A 39 -6.56 10.36 29.46
N SER A 40 -5.28 10.50 29.12
CA SER A 40 -4.81 10.88 27.80
C SER A 40 -5.68 10.20 26.76
N ALA A 41 -6.39 10.98 25.93
CA ALA A 41 -7.02 10.46 24.74
C ALA A 41 -5.91 10.06 23.76
N ASN A 42 -5.34 8.87 23.97
CA ASN A 42 -4.68 8.14 22.91
C ASN A 42 -5.81 7.71 21.98
N THR A 43 -6.09 8.55 20.99
CA THR A 43 -6.82 8.16 19.80
C THR A 43 -5.95 7.12 19.09
N THR A 44 -6.00 5.88 19.56
CA THR A 44 -5.63 4.73 18.75
C THR A 44 -6.72 4.64 17.70
N GLU A 45 -6.64 5.51 16.69
CA GLU A 45 -7.43 5.40 15.47
C GLU A 45 -7.07 4.05 14.88
N GLN A 46 -7.95 3.07 15.12
CA GLN A 46 -7.81 1.73 14.61
C GLN A 46 -8.02 1.82 13.10
N VAL A 47 -6.92 2.01 12.36
CA VAL A 47 -6.91 2.06 10.90
C VAL A 47 -7.53 0.77 10.40
N THR A 48 -8.76 0.87 9.93
CA THR A 48 -9.49 -0.29 9.43
C THR A 48 -8.96 -0.59 8.03
N LEU A 49 -8.19 -1.67 7.92
CA LEU A 49 -7.64 -2.17 6.66
C LEU A 49 -8.77 -2.35 5.62
N SER A 50 -8.54 -1.93 4.37
CA SER A 50 -9.47 -2.18 3.26
C SER A 50 -9.63 -3.68 3.02
N SER A 51 -10.64 -4.12 2.27
CA SER A 51 -10.78 -5.54 1.90
C SER A 51 -9.55 -6.06 1.15
N ALA A 52 -8.86 -5.21 0.39
CA ALA A 52 -7.58 -5.51 -0.23
C ALA A 52 -6.46 -5.63 0.82
N GLY A 53 -6.36 -4.69 1.77
CA GLY A 53 -5.42 -4.76 2.90
C GLY A 53 -5.65 -5.96 3.82
N LYS A 54 -6.91 -6.37 4.01
CA LYS A 54 -7.30 -7.58 4.76
C LYS A 54 -6.96 -8.86 4.01
N LYS A 55 -7.16 -8.89 2.67
CA LYS A 55 -6.76 -10.01 1.83
C LYS A 55 -5.24 -10.18 1.79
N LEU A 56 -4.49 -9.08 1.80
CA LEU A 56 -3.04 -9.07 1.94
C LEU A 56 -2.60 -9.59 3.31
N ALA A 57 -3.17 -9.05 4.40
CA ALA A 57 -2.87 -9.53 5.76
C ALA A 57 -3.22 -11.03 5.94
N ALA A 58 -4.25 -11.51 5.24
CA ALA A 58 -4.65 -12.92 5.25
C ALA A 58 -3.76 -13.83 4.36
N SER A 59 -2.93 -13.26 3.47
CA SER A 59 -2.00 -14.00 2.62
C SER A 59 -0.66 -14.32 3.31
N GLY A 60 -0.61 -14.23 4.64
CA GLY A 60 0.58 -14.27 5.50
C GLY A 60 1.40 -15.58 5.55
N ASN A 61 1.36 -16.41 4.50
CA ASN A 61 2.23 -17.58 4.32
C ASN A 61 3.42 -17.31 3.38
N ASN A 62 3.50 -16.14 2.75
CA ASN A 62 4.73 -15.70 2.07
C ASN A 62 5.62 -14.97 3.07
N ALA A 63 6.83 -15.49 3.31
CA ALA A 63 7.84 -14.81 4.10
C ALA A 63 8.07 -13.40 3.54
N THR A 64 7.60 -12.38 4.27
CA THR A 64 7.76 -10.98 3.90
C THR A 64 9.25 -10.67 3.86
N GLN A 65 9.77 -10.30 2.70
CA GLN A 65 11.16 -9.84 2.62
C GLN A 65 11.28 -8.56 3.47
N PRO A 66 12.31 -8.43 4.31
CA PRO A 66 12.53 -7.19 5.04
C PRO A 66 12.77 -6.06 4.07
N ARG A 67 12.45 -4.82 4.47
CA ARG A 67 12.73 -3.66 3.63
C ARG A 67 14.23 -3.54 3.37
N THR A 68 14.59 -3.28 2.12
CA THR A 68 15.99 -3.09 1.74
C THR A 68 16.49 -1.69 2.17
N PRO A 69 17.80 -1.48 2.32
CA PRO A 69 18.34 -0.14 2.57
C PRO A 69 17.92 0.90 1.53
N ALA A 70 17.74 0.50 0.27
CA ALA A 70 17.25 1.38 -0.78
C ALA A 70 15.78 1.80 -0.55
N GLN A 71 14.93 0.87 -0.09
CA GLN A 71 13.54 1.16 0.25
C GLN A 71 13.45 2.07 1.48
N GLU A 72 14.27 1.86 2.51
CA GLU A 72 14.32 2.75 3.68
C GLU A 72 14.80 4.16 3.31
N ARG A 73 15.81 4.27 2.42
CA ARG A 73 16.24 5.58 1.88
C ARG A 73 15.13 6.26 1.09
N LEU A 74 14.33 5.52 0.34
CA LEU A 74 13.19 6.06 -0.39
C LEU A 74 12.12 6.61 0.56
N ILE A 75 11.80 5.88 1.63
CA ILE A 75 10.88 6.34 2.68
C ILE A 75 11.43 7.61 3.36
N MET A 76 12.73 7.64 3.67
CA MET A 76 13.37 8.81 4.26
C MET A 76 13.38 10.02 3.31
N ALA A 77 13.61 9.82 2.01
CA ALA A 77 13.53 10.90 1.03
C ALA A 77 12.09 11.44 0.90
N ALA A 78 11.11 10.54 0.94
CA ALA A 78 9.68 10.88 0.90
C ALA A 78 9.23 11.67 2.13
N SER A 79 9.81 11.43 3.31
CA SER A 79 9.41 12.12 4.56
C SER A 79 9.79 13.60 4.61
N SER A 80 10.55 14.11 3.63
CA SER A 80 10.92 15.52 3.51
C SER A 80 9.74 16.48 3.45
N SER A 81 8.62 16.07 2.82
CA SER A 81 7.37 16.82 2.81
C SER A 81 6.19 15.92 2.45
N ARG A 82 4.97 16.32 2.83
CA ARG A 82 3.75 15.61 2.42
C ARG A 82 3.63 15.49 0.89
N GLN A 83 3.99 16.54 0.17
CA GLN A 83 3.94 16.59 -1.31
C GLN A 83 4.95 15.63 -1.94
N SER A 84 6.16 15.54 -1.38
CA SER A 84 7.18 14.57 -1.78
C SER A 84 6.66 13.14 -1.60
N ALA A 85 6.09 12.84 -0.43
CA ALA A 85 5.54 11.53 -0.14
C ALA A 85 4.36 11.16 -1.06
N GLU A 86 3.45 12.10 -1.32
CA GLU A 86 2.32 11.90 -2.23
C GLU A 86 2.77 11.64 -3.67
N LYS A 87 3.74 12.43 -4.16
CA LYS A 87 4.32 12.21 -5.49
C LYS A 87 4.95 10.84 -5.60
N ILE A 88 5.80 10.45 -4.65
CA ILE A 88 6.50 9.16 -4.68
C ILE A 88 5.50 8.00 -4.54
N ALA A 89 4.50 8.12 -3.67
CA ALA A 89 3.45 7.12 -3.52
C ALA A 89 2.68 6.95 -4.84
N SER A 90 2.28 8.05 -5.48
CA SER A 90 1.62 8.02 -6.79
C SER A 90 2.50 7.38 -7.85
N ASP A 91 3.77 7.79 -7.96
CA ASP A 91 4.71 7.24 -8.93
C ASP A 91 4.85 5.72 -8.77
N ILE A 92 4.95 5.20 -7.54
CA ILE A 92 4.99 3.76 -7.26
C ILE A 92 3.66 3.06 -7.57
N ALA A 93 2.53 3.70 -7.30
CA ALA A 93 1.21 3.13 -7.55
C ALA A 93 0.90 2.93 -9.04
N TYR A 94 1.43 3.83 -9.88
CA TYR A 94 1.14 3.85 -11.32
C TYR A 94 2.29 3.34 -12.19
N ALA A 95 3.50 3.18 -11.64
CA ALA A 95 4.61 2.55 -12.36
C ALA A 95 4.29 1.08 -12.68
N PRO A 96 4.29 0.69 -13.97
CA PRO A 96 4.16 -0.71 -14.34
C PRO A 96 5.43 -1.47 -13.95
N SER A 97 5.26 -2.70 -13.49
CA SER A 97 6.39 -3.58 -13.23
C SER A 97 6.93 -4.16 -14.54
N GLY A 98 8.25 -4.21 -14.65
CA GLY A 98 8.96 -4.72 -15.83
C GLY A 98 10.12 -5.61 -15.43
N ILE A 99 10.56 -6.46 -16.36
CA ILE A 99 11.75 -7.29 -16.18
C ILE A 99 12.99 -6.42 -16.38
N ILE A 100 13.91 -6.43 -15.42
CA ILE A 100 15.21 -5.75 -15.51
C ILE A 100 16.22 -6.70 -16.15
N TYR A 101 16.47 -6.47 -17.43
CA TYR A 101 17.42 -7.24 -18.23
C TYR A 101 18.86 -6.80 -17.98
N ASP A 102 19.78 -7.77 -17.97
CA ASP A 102 21.21 -7.50 -18.10
C ASP A 102 21.50 -7.07 -19.55
N ILE A 103 22.09 -5.88 -19.70
CA ILE A 103 22.47 -5.30 -21.00
C ILE A 103 23.97 -5.39 -21.27
N SER A 104 24.76 -5.94 -20.34
CA SER A 104 26.23 -6.02 -20.46
C SER A 104 26.69 -6.81 -21.69
N ASN A 105 25.85 -7.73 -22.18
CA ASN A 105 26.15 -8.59 -23.32
C ASN A 105 25.44 -8.18 -24.62
N THR A 106 24.87 -6.96 -24.69
CA THR A 106 24.24 -6.47 -25.93
C THR A 106 25.30 -6.05 -26.95
N GLY A 107 25.61 -6.90 -27.94
CA GLY A 107 26.62 -6.61 -28.96
C GLY A 107 27.15 -7.77 -29.82
N GLY A 108 26.69 -9.03 -29.66
CA GLY A 108 27.22 -10.12 -30.49
C GLY A 108 26.49 -11.47 -30.37
N GLY A 109 25.79 -11.87 -31.44
CA GLY A 109 25.21 -13.21 -31.59
C GLY A 109 23.86 -13.41 -30.88
N GLU A 110 23.34 -14.64 -30.90
CA GLU A 110 22.07 -15.03 -30.25
C GLU A 110 22.15 -14.76 -28.74
N GLU A 111 21.71 -13.56 -28.33
CA GLU A 111 21.84 -13.07 -26.97
C GLU A 111 20.89 -13.81 -26.03
N VAL A 112 21.46 -14.67 -25.19
CA VAL A 112 20.74 -15.23 -24.05
C VAL A 112 20.41 -14.08 -23.09
N ARG A 113 19.13 -13.71 -23.01
CA ARG A 113 18.68 -12.67 -22.10
C ARG A 113 18.73 -13.18 -20.66
N THR A 114 19.39 -12.43 -19.79
CA THR A 114 19.50 -12.74 -18.36
C THR A 114 18.94 -11.60 -17.51
N LEU A 115 18.56 -11.92 -16.27
CA LEU A 115 18.16 -10.92 -15.28
C LEU A 115 19.38 -10.14 -14.80
N ALA A 116 19.29 -8.81 -14.73
CA ALA A 116 20.36 -7.95 -14.23
C ALA A 116 20.68 -8.20 -12.74
N THR A 117 19.73 -8.77 -12.00
CA THR A 117 19.82 -8.98 -10.56
C THR A 117 20.55 -10.26 -10.18
N SER A 118 20.45 -11.31 -10.99
CA SER A 118 20.97 -12.64 -10.65
C SER A 118 21.70 -13.36 -11.78
N GLY A 119 21.66 -12.84 -13.01
CA GLY A 119 22.17 -13.54 -14.19
C GLY A 119 21.30 -14.72 -14.63
N ARG A 120 20.14 -14.95 -14.00
CA ARG A 120 19.21 -16.03 -14.40
C ARG A 120 18.75 -15.85 -15.84
N ILE A 121 18.82 -16.93 -16.63
CA ILE A 121 18.34 -16.97 -18.01
C ILE A 121 16.81 -16.79 -18.02
N ILE A 122 16.35 -15.96 -18.96
CA ILE A 122 14.95 -15.59 -19.13
C ILE A 122 14.41 -16.33 -20.36
N ASP A 123 13.73 -17.46 -20.11
CA ASP A 123 12.94 -18.14 -21.13
C ASP A 123 11.54 -17.51 -21.28
N ASP A 124 10.78 -17.98 -22.28
CA ASP A 124 9.44 -17.45 -22.57
C ASP A 124 8.40 -17.86 -21.52
N GLU A 125 8.60 -19.00 -20.84
CA GLU A 125 7.73 -19.42 -19.74
C GLU A 125 7.87 -18.48 -18.54
N PHE A 126 9.10 -18.09 -18.20
CA PHE A 126 9.39 -17.12 -17.16
C PHE A 126 8.80 -15.75 -17.49
N LYS A 127 8.96 -15.26 -18.74
CA LYS A 127 8.34 -13.99 -19.18
C LYS A 127 6.82 -14.03 -19.05
N ALA A 128 6.19 -15.12 -19.50
CA ALA A 128 4.74 -15.26 -19.43
C ALA A 128 4.23 -15.27 -17.99
N ARG A 129 4.90 -16.00 -17.09
CA ARG A 129 4.59 -16.01 -15.65
C ARG A 129 4.77 -14.63 -15.02
N PHE A 130 5.90 -13.98 -15.26
CA PHE A 130 6.18 -12.65 -14.73
C PHE A 130 5.12 -11.64 -15.18
N ASN A 131 4.81 -11.58 -16.48
CA ASN A 131 3.84 -10.63 -17.01
C ASN A 131 2.44 -10.85 -16.42
N SER A 132 2.04 -12.11 -16.23
CA SER A 132 0.76 -12.43 -15.58
C SER A 132 0.72 -12.01 -14.11
N GLU A 133 1.81 -12.23 -13.37
CA GLU A 133 1.90 -11.86 -11.95
C GLU A 133 1.99 -10.33 -11.78
N ALA A 134 2.82 -9.67 -12.58
CA ALA A 134 3.07 -8.24 -12.55
C ALA A 134 1.79 -7.42 -12.76
N ALA A 135 0.95 -7.79 -13.74
CA ALA A 135 -0.31 -7.09 -13.98
C ALA A 135 -1.25 -7.14 -12.75
N ALA A 136 -1.30 -8.27 -12.05
CA ALA A 136 -2.11 -8.42 -10.85
C ALA A 136 -1.53 -7.63 -9.66
N ILE A 137 -0.20 -7.64 -9.50
CA ILE A 137 0.49 -6.89 -8.45
C ILE A 137 0.34 -5.39 -8.65
N ASP A 138 0.51 -4.90 -9.89
CA ASP A 138 0.35 -3.48 -10.24
C ASP A 138 -1.07 -2.99 -9.95
N ALA A 139 -2.09 -3.78 -10.31
CA ALA A 139 -3.48 -3.46 -10.01
C ALA A 139 -3.74 -3.41 -8.49
N GLN A 140 -3.17 -4.34 -7.72
CA GLN A 140 -3.33 -4.35 -6.26
C GLN A 140 -2.59 -3.18 -5.59
N ARG A 141 -1.38 -2.85 -6.06
CA ARG A 141 -0.60 -1.70 -5.58
C ARG A 141 -1.36 -0.39 -5.83
N ARG A 142 -1.95 -0.22 -7.02
CA ARG A 142 -2.83 0.91 -7.32
C ARG A 142 -4.07 0.94 -6.43
N ALA A 143 -4.72 -0.19 -6.21
CA ALA A 143 -5.89 -0.27 -5.34
C ALA A 143 -5.57 0.10 -3.89
N ILE A 144 -4.39 -0.24 -3.37
CA ILE A 144 -3.91 0.23 -2.06
C ILE A 144 -3.83 1.76 -2.07
N TYR A 145 -3.14 2.35 -3.05
CA TYR A 145 -3.02 3.81 -3.16
C TYR A 145 -4.37 4.52 -3.22
N GLU A 146 -5.24 4.15 -4.16
CA GLU A 146 -6.54 4.80 -4.35
C GLU A 146 -7.44 4.67 -3.12
N SER A 147 -7.49 3.47 -2.52
CA SER A 147 -8.36 3.22 -1.36
C SER A 147 -7.88 3.91 -0.09
N GLU A 148 -6.58 4.04 0.12
CA GLU A 148 -6.02 4.72 1.29
C GLU A 148 -6.00 6.24 1.10
N THR A 149 -5.76 6.74 -0.11
CA THR A 149 -5.92 8.17 -0.43
C THR A 149 -7.36 8.62 -0.17
N ALA A 150 -8.37 7.83 -0.56
CA ALA A 150 -9.78 8.14 -0.31
C ALA A 150 -10.14 8.21 1.19
N LYS A 151 -9.38 7.54 2.06
CA LYS A 151 -9.54 7.62 3.52
C LYS A 151 -8.85 8.84 4.14
N GLY A 152 -8.01 9.55 3.38
CA GLY A 152 -7.16 10.61 3.89
C GLY A 152 -5.92 10.09 4.64
N THR A 153 -5.53 8.82 4.43
CA THR A 153 -4.33 8.22 5.03
C THR A 153 -3.09 9.05 4.67
N ASP A 154 -2.13 9.15 5.59
CA ASP A 154 -0.90 9.90 5.33
C ASP A 154 -0.12 9.31 4.13
N PRO A 155 0.32 10.11 3.14
CA PRO A 155 0.99 9.58 1.96
C PRO A 155 2.27 8.77 2.26
N LEU A 156 3.00 9.10 3.32
CA LEU A 156 4.19 8.32 3.72
C LEU A 156 3.78 6.93 4.22
N GLN A 157 2.64 6.84 4.91
CA GLN A 157 2.05 5.57 5.32
C GLN A 157 1.56 4.77 4.10
N ILE A 158 0.91 5.40 3.12
CA ILE A 158 0.49 4.74 1.87
C ILE A 158 1.70 4.18 1.11
N LEU A 159 2.76 4.97 0.97
CA LEU A 159 4.03 4.55 0.39
C LEU A 159 4.57 3.29 1.09
N THR A 160 4.61 3.33 2.42
CA THR A 160 5.09 2.24 3.26
C THR A 160 4.27 0.96 3.05
N MET A 161 2.93 1.07 3.01
CA MET A 161 2.03 -0.06 2.75
C MET A 161 2.27 -0.69 1.38
N MET A 162 2.51 0.10 0.34
CA MET A 162 2.81 -0.42 -1.00
C MET A 162 4.17 -1.11 -1.06
N ILE A 163 5.18 -0.60 -0.34
CA ILE A 163 6.49 -1.25 -0.23
C ILE A 163 6.36 -2.60 0.46
N ASP A 164 5.68 -2.65 1.60
CA ASP A 164 5.47 -3.89 2.35
C ASP A 164 4.67 -4.90 1.55
N PHE A 165 3.58 -4.47 0.91
CA PHE A 165 2.81 -5.29 -0.02
C PHE A 165 3.69 -5.91 -1.09
N THR A 166 4.52 -5.11 -1.74
CA THR A 166 5.36 -5.59 -2.84
C THR A 166 6.45 -6.54 -2.33
N ASN A 167 6.94 -6.36 -1.10
CA ASN A 167 7.89 -7.28 -0.45
C ASN A 167 7.29 -8.65 -0.06
N THR A 168 5.97 -8.82 -0.13
CA THR A 168 5.29 -10.13 0.07
C THR A 168 5.13 -10.95 -1.21
N GLN A 169 5.50 -10.38 -2.37
CA GLN A 169 5.33 -11.03 -3.67
C GLN A 169 6.36 -12.14 -3.90
N SER A 170 6.19 -12.91 -4.98
CA SER A 170 7.05 -14.07 -5.24
C SER A 170 8.52 -13.66 -5.39
N LYS A 171 9.42 -14.59 -5.03
CA LYS A 171 10.87 -14.38 -5.22
C LYS A 171 11.20 -14.10 -6.69
N ASP A 172 10.57 -14.82 -7.62
CA ASP A 172 10.77 -14.65 -9.06
C ASP A 172 10.33 -13.25 -9.52
N TYR A 173 9.21 -12.74 -9.02
CA TYR A 173 8.78 -11.36 -9.29
C TYR A 173 9.75 -10.33 -8.72
N LEU A 174 10.18 -10.48 -7.45
CA LEU A 174 11.10 -9.57 -6.78
C LEU A 174 12.49 -9.56 -7.43
N GLU A 175 12.96 -10.72 -7.87
CA GLU A 175 14.20 -10.91 -8.62
C GLU A 175 14.12 -10.23 -9.99
N ALA A 176 13.06 -10.49 -10.75
CA ALA A 176 12.93 -9.97 -12.11
C ALA A 176 12.66 -8.46 -12.17
N SER A 177 11.87 -7.92 -11.24
CA SER A 177 11.55 -6.49 -11.18
C SER A 177 12.66 -5.63 -10.57
N GLY A 178 13.67 -6.26 -9.95
CA GLY A 178 14.67 -5.54 -9.16
C GLY A 178 14.15 -5.00 -7.83
N TRP A 179 12.90 -5.28 -7.45
CA TRP A 179 12.23 -4.70 -6.28
C TRP A 179 12.88 -5.06 -4.93
N GLY A 180 13.69 -6.11 -4.89
CA GLY A 180 14.46 -6.52 -3.70
C GLY A 180 15.98 -6.48 -3.89
N TYR A 181 16.48 -5.94 -5.01
CA TYR A 181 17.89 -6.03 -5.33
C TYR A 181 18.74 -5.14 -4.41
N GLN A 182 19.65 -5.76 -3.66
CA GLN A 182 20.53 -5.06 -2.72
C GLN A 182 21.90 -4.69 -3.32
N GLY A 183 22.14 -5.00 -4.59
CA GLY A 183 23.48 -4.93 -5.17
C GLY A 183 24.37 -6.03 -4.58
N SER A 184 24.65 -7.08 -5.35
CA SER A 184 25.93 -7.75 -5.14
C SER A 184 26.99 -6.85 -5.74
N SER A 185 27.92 -6.35 -4.94
CA SER A 185 29.23 -5.98 -5.49
C SER A 185 29.69 -7.18 -6.34
N PRO A 186 30.08 -6.99 -7.61
CA PRO A 186 30.67 -8.08 -8.38
C PRO A 186 31.91 -8.61 -7.62
N PRO A 187 32.21 -9.91 -7.70
CA PRO A 187 33.44 -10.49 -7.15
C PRO A 187 34.70 -9.84 -7.74
#